data_AF-A0A1V5H1F5-F1
#
_entry.id   AF-A0A1V5H1F5-F1
#
_cell.length_a   1.000
_cell.length_b   1.000
_cell.length_c   1.000
_cell.angle_alpha   90.00
_cell.angle_beta   90.00
_cell.angle_gamma   90.00
#
_symmetry.space_group_name_H-M   'P 1'
#
loop_
_entity.id
_entity.type
_entity.pdbx_description
1 polymer ?
#
loop_
_entity_poly.entity_id
_entity_poly.type
_entity_poly.pdbx_seq_one_letter_code
_entity_poly.pdbx_strand_id
1 'polypeptide(L)'
;MPSPRVGGACIAAHVVPFAAWILLLLLLPRLFPPGAWQYALRTVIGLGLVVALRPWRWYPAPSLANLPLAIVVGGAVFAIWVVPEIGLGKADRFPLLQELYLRFGTLPLGRYPEATLPSLYDPAVCGWTLSLIRLAGSAFVIAVIEEFFWRGFLYRWLIDRSFLRPGIGEFDWEAFLTMCALFGLEHDRWLAGVVAGAAYGWLMIKTRDIWAAAFAHVLTNLLLGIYVLYVGGQAYSFW
;
A
#
# COMPACT_ATOMS: atom_id res chain seq x y z
N MET A 1 -19.05 -23.89 22.06
CA MET A 1 -18.86 -22.64 22.82
C MET A 1 -18.98 -21.48 21.84
N PRO A 2 -19.73 -20.40 22.13
CA PRO A 2 -19.73 -19.22 21.28
C PRO A 2 -18.32 -18.64 21.25
N SER A 3 -17.78 -18.31 20.07
CA SER A 3 -16.50 -17.62 19.98
C SER A 3 -16.57 -16.29 20.75
N PRO A 4 -15.53 -15.89 21.49
CA PRO A 4 -15.50 -14.57 22.08
C PRO A 4 -15.62 -13.55 20.95
N ARG A 5 -16.73 -12.80 20.91
CA ARG A 5 -16.92 -11.72 19.94
C ARG A 5 -15.74 -10.76 20.08
N VAL A 6 -15.07 -10.47 18.96
CA VAL A 6 -14.02 -9.46 18.95
C VAL A 6 -14.63 -8.13 19.38
N GLY A 7 -14.08 -7.51 20.43
CA GLY A 7 -14.60 -6.25 20.95
C GLY A 7 -14.51 -5.13 19.93
N GLY A 8 -15.49 -4.22 19.92
CA GLY A 8 -15.57 -3.12 18.93
C GLY A 8 -14.32 -2.25 18.85
N ALA A 9 -13.60 -2.09 19.98
CA ALA A 9 -12.32 -1.37 20.01
C ALA A 9 -11.23 -2.00 19.13
N CYS A 10 -11.19 -3.32 19.02
CA CYS A 10 -10.22 -4.02 18.18
C CYS A 10 -10.52 -3.82 16.69
N ILE A 11 -11.78 -3.96 16.28
CA ILE A 11 -12.19 -3.67 14.90
C ILE A 11 -11.87 -2.21 14.56
N ALA A 12 -12.25 -1.27 15.44
CA ALA A 12 -11.98 0.15 15.23
C ALA A 12 -10.49 0.44 15.01
N ALA A 13 -9.60 -0.20 15.77
CA ALA A 13 -8.16 0.00 15.63
C ALA A 13 -7.58 -0.39 14.26
N HIS A 14 -8.19 -1.36 13.58
CA HIS A 14 -7.74 -1.83 12.27
C HIS A 14 -8.45 -1.12 11.12
N VAL A 15 -9.70 -0.68 11.32
CA VAL A 15 -10.54 -0.11 10.26
C VAL A 15 -10.50 1.41 10.23
N VAL A 16 -10.55 2.08 11.38
CA VAL A 16 -10.70 3.55 11.43
C VAL A 16 -9.54 4.30 10.77
N PRO A 17 -8.26 3.95 10.98
CA PRO A 17 -7.16 4.67 10.33
C PRO A 17 -7.24 4.60 8.79
N PHE A 18 -7.56 3.42 8.24
CA PHE A 18 -7.70 3.23 6.80
C PHE A 18 -8.94 3.93 6.25
N ALA A 19 -10.10 3.76 6.89
CA ALA A 19 -11.32 4.44 6.48
C ALA A 19 -11.19 5.97 6.53
N ALA A 20 -10.52 6.52 7.54
CA ALA A 20 -10.22 7.94 7.62
C ALA A 20 -9.28 8.40 6.50
N TRP A 21 -8.26 7.60 6.17
CA TRP A 21 -7.36 7.89 5.05
C TRP A 21 -8.11 7.98 3.72
N ILE A 22 -8.95 6.98 3.42
CA ILE A 22 -9.79 6.96 2.21
C ILE A 22 -10.78 8.12 2.20
N LEU A 23 -11.44 8.40 3.33
CA LEU A 23 -12.38 9.52 3.43
C LEU A 23 -11.68 10.85 3.11
N LEU A 24 -10.50 11.10 3.68
CA LEU A 24 -9.74 12.31 3.41
C LEU A 24 -9.23 12.37 1.96
N LEU A 25 -8.79 11.24 1.40
CA LEU A 25 -8.40 11.13 -0.02
C LEU A 25 -9.56 11.55 -0.94
N LEU A 26 -10.79 11.12 -0.64
CA LEU A 26 -11.97 11.39 -1.44
C LEU A 26 -12.59 12.77 -1.20
N LEU A 27 -12.50 13.32 0.02
CA LEU A 27 -13.15 14.59 0.39
C LEU A 27 -12.26 15.80 0.16
N LEU A 28 -10.97 15.76 0.49
CA LEU A 28 -10.11 16.95 0.43
C LEU A 28 -10.07 17.61 -0.96
N PRO A 29 -9.92 16.86 -2.09
CA PRO A 29 -9.92 17.47 -3.42
C PRO A 29 -11.29 18.05 -3.85
N ARG A 30 -12.39 17.62 -3.22
CA ARG A 30 -13.74 18.15 -3.49
C ARG A 30 -14.03 19.42 -2.70
N LEU A 31 -13.40 19.56 -1.54
CA LEU A 31 -13.62 20.67 -0.62
C LEU A 31 -12.61 21.80 -0.80
N PHE A 32 -11.42 21.51 -1.31
CA PHE A 32 -10.32 22.47 -1.41
C PHE A 32 -9.58 22.36 -2.75
N PRO A 33 -9.02 23.47 -3.26
CA PRO A 33 -8.12 23.43 -4.42
C PRO A 33 -6.94 22.48 -4.20
N PRO A 34 -6.43 21.80 -5.25
CA PRO A 34 -5.29 20.88 -5.14
C PRO A 34 -4.08 21.54 -4.49
N GLY A 35 -3.47 20.84 -3.53
CA GLY A 35 -2.27 21.32 -2.87
C GLY A 35 -1.55 20.21 -2.10
N ALA A 36 -0.21 20.26 -2.09
CA ALA A 36 0.62 19.23 -1.45
C ALA A 36 0.33 19.05 0.05
N TRP A 37 -0.16 20.11 0.72
CA TRP A 37 -0.57 20.08 2.13
C TRP A 37 -1.68 19.04 2.40
N GLN A 38 -2.51 18.70 1.41
CA GLN A 38 -3.59 17.72 1.59
C GLN A 38 -3.05 16.33 1.91
N TYR A 39 -1.89 15.97 1.34
CA TYR A 39 -1.22 14.72 1.68
C TYR A 39 -0.57 14.77 3.06
N ALA A 40 0.03 15.91 3.41
CA ALA A 40 0.60 16.12 4.75
C ALA A 40 -0.47 15.98 5.83
N LEU A 41 -1.65 16.56 5.62
CA LEU A 41 -2.79 16.44 6.54
C LEU A 41 -3.23 14.98 6.71
N ARG A 42 -3.38 14.23 5.60
CA ARG A 42 -3.68 12.79 5.63
C ARG A 42 -2.64 12.01 6.43
N THR A 43 -1.37 12.31 6.22
CA THR A 43 -0.25 11.68 6.92
C THR A 43 -0.32 11.92 8.43
N VAL A 44 -0.53 13.17 8.85
CA VAL A 44 -0.62 13.53 10.27
C VAL A 44 -1.83 12.88 10.94
N ILE A 45 -3.01 12.92 10.30
CA ILE A 45 -4.23 12.31 10.84
C ILE A 45 -4.08 10.79 10.90
N GLY A 46 -3.61 10.15 9.82
CA GLY A 46 -3.42 8.70 9.76
C GLY A 46 -2.44 8.21 10.82
N LEU A 47 -1.29 8.88 10.97
CA LEU A 47 -0.31 8.56 12.00
C LEU A 47 -0.91 8.74 13.41
N GLY A 48 -1.60 9.85 13.65
CA GLY A 48 -2.28 10.12 14.92
C GLY A 48 -3.29 9.02 15.28
N LEU A 49 -4.09 8.57 14.32
CA LEU A 49 -5.08 7.51 14.51
C LEU A 49 -4.43 6.15 14.79
N VAL A 50 -3.40 5.76 14.02
CA VAL A 50 -2.65 4.53 14.27
C VAL A 50 -2.01 4.54 15.66
N VAL A 51 -1.43 5.68 16.06
CA VAL A 51 -0.78 5.82 17.37
C VAL A 51 -1.78 5.81 18.52
N ALA A 52 -2.95 6.44 18.34
CA ALA A 52 -4.00 6.49 19.35
C ALA A 52 -4.69 5.12 19.53
N LEU A 53 -4.99 4.43 18.43
CA LEU A 53 -5.75 3.18 18.45
C LEU A 53 -4.89 1.92 18.64
N ARG A 54 -3.60 2.01 18.34
CA ARG A 54 -2.57 0.99 18.64
C ARG A 54 -2.90 -0.42 18.10
N PRO A 55 -3.19 -0.58 16.79
CA PRO A 55 -3.52 -1.90 16.19
C PRO A 55 -2.44 -2.97 16.39
N TRP A 56 -1.19 -2.58 16.63
CA TRP A 56 -0.12 -3.53 16.92
C TRP A 56 -0.28 -4.30 18.23
N ARG A 57 -1.11 -3.84 19.18
CA ARG A 57 -1.29 -4.52 20.49
C ARG A 57 -1.90 -5.92 20.39
N TRP A 58 -2.51 -6.25 19.26
CA TRP A 58 -3.11 -7.55 19.00
C TRP A 58 -2.17 -8.52 18.27
N TYR A 59 -0.91 -8.13 18.07
CA TYR A 59 0.09 -8.93 17.38
C TYR A 59 1.35 -9.11 18.23
N PRO A 60 2.09 -10.21 18.03
CA PRO A 60 3.44 -10.35 18.57
C PRO A 60 4.37 -9.23 18.11
N ALA A 61 5.50 -9.08 18.81
CA ALA A 61 6.58 -8.19 18.40
C ALA A 61 7.16 -8.62 17.04
N PRO A 62 7.68 -7.67 16.24
CA PRO A 62 8.29 -7.96 14.94
C PRO A 62 9.46 -8.95 15.09
N SER A 63 9.53 -9.92 14.18
CA SER A 63 10.64 -10.88 14.14
C SER A 63 11.69 -10.43 13.14
N LEU A 64 12.90 -10.13 13.63
CA LEU A 64 14.03 -9.74 12.78
C LEU A 64 14.47 -10.85 11.82
N ALA A 65 14.18 -12.11 12.16
CA ALA A 65 14.49 -13.26 11.29
C ALA A 65 13.73 -13.21 9.95
N ASN A 66 12.60 -12.50 9.90
CA ASN A 66 11.80 -12.36 8.68
C ASN A 66 12.25 -11.20 7.78
N LEU A 67 13.15 -10.32 8.26
CA LEU A 67 13.60 -9.14 7.51
C LEU A 67 14.27 -9.46 6.18
N PRO A 68 15.17 -10.46 6.05
CA PRO A 68 15.79 -10.76 4.76
C PRO A 68 14.75 -11.09 3.68
N LEU A 69 13.74 -11.90 4.03
CA LEU A 69 12.67 -12.24 3.10
C LEU A 69 11.78 -11.04 2.79
N ALA A 70 11.46 -10.22 3.79
CA ALA A 70 10.71 -8.98 3.58
C ALA A 70 11.43 -7.99 2.66
N ILE A 71 12.76 -7.88 2.76
CA ILE A 71 13.57 -7.04 1.88
C ILE A 71 13.50 -7.54 0.43
N VAL A 72 13.66 -8.85 0.23
CA VAL A 72 13.58 -9.46 -1.11
C VAL A 72 12.19 -9.24 -1.72
N VAL A 73 11.12 -9.49 -0.94
CA VAL A 73 9.74 -9.30 -1.40
C VAL A 73 9.47 -7.82 -1.71
N GLY A 74 9.85 -6.90 -0.83
CA GLY A 74 9.64 -5.46 -1.05
C GLY A 74 10.40 -4.94 -2.27
N GLY A 75 11.66 -5.35 -2.45
CA GLY A 75 12.42 -5.02 -3.66
C GLY A 75 11.80 -5.60 -4.93
N ALA A 76 11.27 -6.83 -4.87
CA ALA A 76 10.60 -7.45 -6.00
C ALA A 76 9.29 -6.74 -6.36
N VAL A 77 8.47 -6.35 -5.37
CA VAL A 77 7.23 -5.60 -5.63
C VAL A 77 7.55 -4.21 -6.18
N PHE A 78 8.57 -3.52 -5.67
CA PHE A 78 9.05 -2.27 -6.26
C PHE A 78 9.42 -2.45 -7.74
N ALA A 79 10.18 -3.50 -8.07
CA ALA A 79 10.53 -3.79 -9.46
C ALA A 79 9.29 -4.07 -10.32
N ILE A 80 8.31 -4.83 -9.83
CA ILE A 80 7.04 -5.09 -10.53
C ILE A 80 6.26 -3.80 -10.79
N TRP A 81 6.35 -2.83 -9.88
CA TRP A 81 5.66 -1.55 -10.02
C TRP A 81 6.28 -0.64 -11.08
N VAL A 82 7.60 -0.71 -11.21
CA VAL A 82 8.39 0.29 -11.94
C VAL A 82 8.90 -0.24 -13.29
N VAL A 83 9.43 -1.47 -13.33
CA VAL A 83 10.07 -2.05 -14.51
C VAL A 83 9.14 -2.13 -15.74
N PRO A 84 7.84 -2.48 -15.62
CA PRO A 84 6.94 -2.50 -16.76
C PRO A 84 6.75 -1.14 -17.43
N GLU A 85 7.00 -0.03 -16.73
CA GLU A 85 6.74 1.32 -17.24
C GLU A 85 8.01 2.06 -17.67
N ILE A 86 9.17 1.72 -17.12
CA ILE A 86 10.43 2.40 -17.47
C ILE A 86 10.93 1.98 -18.87
N GLY A 87 10.64 0.77 -19.32
CA GLY A 87 11.31 0.18 -20.49
C GLY A 87 12.81 0.04 -20.20
N LEU A 88 13.29 -1.18 -19.91
CA LEU A 88 14.68 -1.42 -19.49
C LEU A 88 15.72 -0.98 -20.55
N GLY A 89 16.04 0.31 -20.62
CA GLY A 89 17.20 0.95 -21.22
C GLY A 89 17.46 0.78 -22.72
N LYS A 90 16.88 -0.20 -23.41
CA LYS A 90 17.08 -0.48 -24.83
C LYS A 90 15.86 -1.24 -25.33
N ALA A 91 15.14 -0.67 -26.30
CA ALA A 91 14.12 -1.30 -27.13
C ALA A 91 13.38 -2.45 -26.43
N ASP A 92 12.23 -2.14 -25.83
CA ASP A 92 11.32 -3.05 -25.13
C ASP A 92 11.59 -4.50 -25.49
N ARG A 93 12.26 -5.22 -24.57
CA ARG A 93 12.58 -6.64 -24.82
C ARG A 93 11.30 -7.46 -25.08
N PHE A 94 10.15 -6.92 -24.64
CA PHE A 94 8.80 -7.41 -24.83
C PHE A 94 7.81 -6.24 -25.03
N PRO A 95 7.78 -5.58 -26.21
CA PRO A 95 6.96 -4.39 -26.43
C PRO A 95 5.47 -4.70 -26.30
N LEU A 96 5.06 -5.87 -26.80
CA LEU A 96 3.68 -6.33 -26.68
C LEU A 96 3.29 -6.53 -25.21
N LEU A 97 4.16 -7.10 -24.37
CA LEU A 97 3.82 -7.32 -22.96
C LEU A 97 3.67 -6.00 -22.21
N GLN A 98 4.56 -5.04 -22.48
CA GLN A 98 4.49 -3.71 -21.91
C GLN A 98 3.24 -2.96 -22.39
N GLU A 99 2.93 -3.01 -23.68
CA GLU A 99 1.72 -2.41 -24.24
C GLU A 99 0.45 -3.04 -23.64
N LEU A 100 0.40 -4.37 -23.52
CA LEU A 100 -0.71 -5.07 -22.88
C LEU A 100 -0.85 -4.69 -21.41
N TYR A 101 0.26 -4.59 -20.66
CA TYR A 101 0.26 -4.14 -19.27
C TYR A 101 -0.27 -2.71 -19.16
N LEU A 102 0.24 -1.78 -19.96
CA LEU A 102 -0.15 -0.37 -19.91
C LEU A 102 -1.58 -0.13 -20.41
N ARG A 103 -2.16 -1.05 -21.19
CA ARG A 103 -3.55 -0.96 -21.65
C ARG A 103 -4.54 -1.63 -20.70
N PHE A 104 -4.17 -2.77 -20.12
CA PHE A 104 -5.10 -3.62 -19.40
C PHE A 104 -4.75 -3.82 -17.93
N GLY A 105 -3.52 -3.56 -17.52
CA GLY A 105 -3.01 -3.66 -16.14
C GLY A 105 -3.08 -2.35 -15.35
N THR A 106 -3.54 -1.27 -15.97
CA THR A 106 -3.71 0.06 -15.38
C THR A 106 -5.14 0.58 -15.55
N LEU A 107 -5.54 1.50 -14.69
CA LEU A 107 -6.81 2.19 -14.68
C LEU A 107 -6.57 3.69 -14.90
N PRO A 108 -7.46 4.37 -15.65
CA PRO A 108 -8.56 3.78 -16.42
C PRO A 108 -8.04 2.95 -17.61
N LEU A 109 -8.75 1.87 -17.93
CA LEU A 109 -8.36 0.94 -19.01
C LEU A 109 -8.12 1.66 -20.34
N GLY A 110 -7.07 1.27 -21.04
CA GLY A 110 -6.68 1.86 -22.33
C GLY A 110 -5.99 3.22 -22.23
N ARG A 111 -5.67 3.70 -21.02
CA ARG A 111 -4.87 4.91 -20.82
C ARG A 111 -3.57 4.60 -20.08
N TYR A 112 -2.52 5.25 -20.55
CA TYR A 112 -1.21 5.23 -19.91
C TYR A 112 -1.24 6.11 -18.64
N PRO A 113 -0.63 5.68 -17.53
CA PRO A 113 -0.43 6.55 -16.37
C PRO A 113 0.43 7.76 -16.77
N GLU A 114 -0.09 8.96 -16.55
CA GLU A 114 0.61 10.21 -16.87
C GLU A 114 0.65 11.13 -15.65
N ALA A 115 1.81 11.71 -15.39
CA ALA A 115 2.00 12.70 -14.35
C ALA A 115 1.41 14.05 -14.79
N THR A 116 0.73 14.74 -13.87
CA THR A 116 0.46 16.17 -14.05
C THR A 116 1.74 16.95 -13.79
N LEU A 117 2.22 17.72 -14.76
CA LEU A 117 3.47 18.48 -14.68
C LEU A 117 3.23 20.01 -14.71
N PRO A 118 3.91 20.79 -13.85
CA PRO A 118 4.83 20.31 -12.81
C PRO A 118 4.07 19.61 -11.67
N SER A 119 4.67 18.57 -11.08
CA SER A 119 4.02 17.82 -10.00
C SER A 119 3.86 18.68 -8.76
N LEU A 120 2.70 18.59 -8.10
CA LEU A 120 2.47 19.28 -6.83
C LEU A 120 3.45 18.85 -5.74
N TYR A 121 4.02 17.65 -5.85
CA TYR A 121 4.95 17.08 -4.89
C TYR A 121 6.41 17.19 -5.32
N ASP A 122 6.69 17.95 -6.38
CA ASP A 122 8.07 18.28 -6.76
C ASP A 122 8.68 19.23 -5.71
N PRO A 123 9.90 18.95 -5.19
CA PRO A 123 10.59 19.87 -4.28
C PRO A 123 10.76 21.30 -4.84
N ALA A 124 10.85 21.47 -6.16
CA ALA A 124 10.89 22.79 -6.79
C ALA A 124 9.54 23.53 -6.73
N VAL A 125 8.44 22.80 -6.54
CA VAL A 125 7.07 23.35 -6.50
C VAL A 125 6.60 23.55 -5.05
N CYS A 126 6.64 22.50 -4.23
CA CYS A 126 6.11 22.54 -2.85
C CYS A 126 7.19 22.58 -1.76
N GLY A 127 8.47 22.60 -2.14
CA GLY A 127 9.58 22.55 -1.22
C GLY A 127 9.89 21.12 -0.73
N TRP A 128 11.13 20.95 -0.25
CA TRP A 128 11.59 19.67 0.28
C TRP A 128 10.76 19.17 1.46
N THR A 129 10.28 20.05 2.33
CA THR A 129 9.50 19.65 3.51
C THR A 129 8.24 18.87 3.14
N LEU A 130 7.41 19.37 2.22
CA LEU A 130 6.17 18.69 1.83
C LEU A 130 6.44 17.45 0.97
N SER A 131 7.48 17.48 0.14
CA SER A 131 7.94 16.34 -0.64
C SER A 131 8.39 15.18 0.25
N LEU A 132 9.17 15.48 1.30
CA LEU A 132 9.62 14.50 2.29
C LEU A 132 8.47 13.98 3.16
N ILE A 133 7.46 14.82 3.46
CA ILE A 133 6.24 14.35 4.14
C ILE A 133 5.44 13.40 3.22
N ARG A 134 5.33 13.69 1.91
CA ARG A 134 4.70 12.77 0.93
C ARG A 134 5.41 11.42 0.91
N LEU A 135 6.74 11.42 0.86
CA LEU A 135 7.57 10.22 0.93
C LEU A 135 7.37 9.48 2.26
N ALA A 136 7.53 10.14 3.39
CA ALA A 136 7.43 9.50 4.70
C ALA A 136 6.01 8.98 4.98
N GLY A 137 4.98 9.74 4.59
CA GLY A 137 3.60 9.34 4.74
C GLY A 137 3.20 8.16 3.86
N SER A 138 3.71 8.08 2.63
CA SER A 138 3.48 6.91 1.75
C SER A 138 4.24 5.67 2.24
N ALA A 139 5.49 5.83 2.65
CA ALA A 139 6.32 4.70 3.08
C ALA A 139 5.99 4.18 4.48
N PHE A 140 5.87 5.06 5.48
CA PHE A 140 5.83 4.65 6.88
C PHE A 140 4.45 4.75 7.55
N VAL A 141 3.52 5.50 6.95
CA VAL A 141 2.19 5.72 7.56
C VAL A 141 1.14 4.87 6.86
N ILE A 142 0.82 5.16 5.58
CA ILE A 142 -0.25 4.43 4.89
C ILE A 142 0.08 2.96 4.67
N ALA A 143 1.32 2.61 4.31
CA ALA A 143 1.71 1.21 4.15
C ALA A 143 1.43 0.38 5.42
N VAL A 144 1.72 0.95 6.60
CA VAL A 144 1.46 0.29 7.89
C VAL A 144 -0.04 0.24 8.20
N ILE A 145 -0.78 1.33 7.93
CA ILE A 145 -2.26 1.36 8.05
C ILE A 145 -2.89 0.25 7.20
N GLU A 146 -2.47 0.15 5.95
CA GLU A 146 -2.94 -0.82 4.97
C GLU A 146 -2.68 -2.25 5.43
N GLU A 147 -1.50 -2.58 5.98
CA GLU A 147 -1.27 -3.92 6.49
C GLU A 147 -2.23 -4.31 7.62
N PHE A 148 -2.45 -3.41 8.58
CA PHE A 148 -3.40 -3.67 9.65
C PHE A 148 -4.83 -3.83 9.13
N PHE A 149 -5.24 -3.03 8.14
CA PHE A 149 -6.56 -3.15 7.55
C PHE A 149 -6.70 -4.41 6.68
N TRP A 150 -5.86 -4.59 5.67
CA TRP A 150 -6.00 -5.63 4.65
C TRP A 150 -5.68 -7.02 5.19
N ARG A 151 -4.52 -7.18 5.85
CA ARG A 151 -4.01 -8.48 6.33
C ARG A 151 -4.44 -8.74 7.76
N GLY A 152 -4.33 -7.72 8.60
CA GLY A 152 -4.69 -7.79 10.01
C GLY A 152 -6.19 -7.97 10.24
N PHE A 153 -7.03 -7.33 9.42
CA PHE A 153 -8.48 -7.35 9.56
C PHE A 153 -9.20 -8.04 8.39
N LEU A 154 -9.20 -7.47 7.18
CA LEU A 154 -10.11 -7.88 6.11
C LEU A 154 -9.90 -9.33 5.68
N TYR A 155 -8.66 -9.74 5.41
CA TYR A 155 -8.34 -11.12 5.04
C TYR A 155 -8.88 -12.13 6.07
N ARG A 156 -8.59 -11.89 7.35
CA ARG A 156 -9.04 -12.79 8.43
C ARG A 156 -10.54 -12.69 8.68
N TRP A 157 -11.16 -11.54 8.41
CA TRP A 157 -12.61 -11.32 8.51
C TRP A 157 -13.41 -12.00 7.38
N LEU A 158 -12.79 -12.16 6.21
CA LEU A 158 -13.33 -12.95 5.11
C LEU A 158 -13.39 -14.44 5.48
N ILE A 159 -12.45 -14.92 6.31
CA ILE A 159 -12.43 -16.30 6.83
C ILE A 159 -13.46 -16.48 7.96
N ASP A 160 -13.43 -15.62 8.99
CA ASP A 160 -14.37 -15.66 10.12
C ASP A 160 -14.67 -14.24 10.63
N ARG A 161 -15.96 -13.94 10.87
CA ARG A 161 -16.41 -12.61 11.36
C ARG A 161 -15.77 -12.21 12.69
N SER A 162 -15.38 -13.18 13.51
CA SER A 162 -14.47 -12.98 14.63
C SER A 162 -13.03 -13.01 14.11
N PHE A 163 -12.59 -11.99 13.38
CA PHE A 163 -11.34 -12.01 12.58
C PHE A 163 -10.05 -12.33 13.37
N LEU A 164 -10.06 -12.24 14.70
CA LEU A 164 -8.92 -12.69 15.51
C LEU A 164 -8.84 -14.21 15.72
N ARG A 165 -9.92 -14.94 15.44
CA ARG A 165 -9.99 -16.40 15.58
C ARG A 165 -9.11 -17.10 14.54
N PRO A 166 -9.16 -16.77 13.24
CA PRO A 166 -8.21 -17.31 12.28
C PRO A 166 -6.80 -16.91 12.66
N GLY A 167 -5.88 -17.88 12.63
CA GLY A 167 -4.46 -17.60 12.89
C GLY A 167 -3.89 -16.63 11.85
N ILE A 168 -2.87 -15.86 12.22
CA ILE A 168 -2.25 -14.87 11.31
C ILE A 168 -1.68 -15.49 10.02
N GLY A 169 -1.27 -16.76 10.06
CA GLY A 169 -0.87 -17.52 8.87
C GLY A 169 -1.79 -18.68 8.54
N GLU A 170 -3.08 -18.52 8.84
CA GLU A 170 -4.12 -19.40 8.30
C GLU A 170 -4.36 -19.06 6.83
N PHE A 171 -4.34 -20.10 5.99
CA PHE A 171 -4.57 -19.95 4.56
C PHE A 171 -6.00 -20.34 4.21
N ASP A 172 -6.69 -19.44 3.54
CA ASP A 172 -7.98 -19.70 2.90
C ASP A 172 -7.93 -19.15 1.47
N TRP A 173 -8.29 -19.97 0.49
CA TRP A 173 -8.08 -19.62 -0.91
C TRP A 173 -9.07 -18.54 -1.40
N GLU A 174 -10.32 -18.58 -0.95
CA GLU A 174 -11.35 -17.61 -1.33
C GLU A 174 -11.05 -16.24 -0.75
N ALA A 175 -10.74 -16.20 0.55
CA ALA A 175 -10.33 -14.98 1.24
C ALA A 175 -9.06 -14.40 0.65
N PHE A 176 -8.09 -15.24 0.27
CA PHE A 176 -6.82 -14.80 -0.30
C PHE A 176 -7.03 -14.14 -1.67
N LEU A 177 -7.72 -14.81 -2.59
CA LEU A 177 -7.99 -14.27 -3.92
C LEU A 177 -8.85 -13.00 -3.84
N THR A 178 -9.87 -13.00 -2.97
CA THR A 178 -10.73 -11.84 -2.75
C THR A 178 -9.93 -10.64 -2.23
N MET A 179 -9.08 -10.84 -1.22
CA MET A 179 -8.22 -9.78 -0.68
C MET A 179 -7.26 -9.24 -1.73
N CYS A 180 -6.62 -10.11 -2.52
CA CYS A 180 -5.69 -9.68 -3.58
C CYS A 180 -6.41 -8.84 -4.64
N ALA A 181 -7.61 -9.27 -5.08
CA ALA A 181 -8.41 -8.52 -6.05
C ALA A 181 -8.83 -7.15 -5.50
N LEU A 182 -9.35 -7.09 -4.27
CA LEU A 182 -9.79 -5.85 -3.64
C LEU A 182 -8.62 -4.89 -3.40
N PHE A 183 -7.46 -5.39 -2.96
CA PHE A 183 -6.25 -4.58 -2.80
C PHE A 183 -5.79 -4.03 -4.16
N GLY A 184 -5.84 -4.84 -5.22
CA GLY A 184 -5.53 -4.38 -6.57
C GLY A 184 -6.44 -3.24 -7.04
N LEU A 185 -7.74 -3.34 -6.81
CA LEU A 185 -8.72 -2.34 -7.25
C LEU A 185 -8.60 -0.98 -6.54
N GLU A 186 -7.88 -0.90 -5.42
CA GLU A 186 -7.55 0.37 -4.77
C GLU A 186 -6.52 1.19 -5.57
N HIS A 187 -5.78 0.55 -6.47
CA HIS A 187 -4.65 1.16 -7.16
C HIS A 187 -4.96 1.40 -8.64
N ASP A 188 -4.49 2.55 -9.15
CA ASP A 188 -4.53 2.82 -10.59
C ASP A 188 -3.75 1.75 -11.36
N ARG A 189 -2.66 1.21 -10.82
CA ARG A 189 -1.92 0.08 -11.40
C ARG A 189 -2.48 -1.24 -10.88
N TRP A 190 -3.77 -1.49 -11.14
CA TRP A 190 -4.52 -2.55 -10.46
C TRP A 190 -3.87 -3.92 -10.54
N LEU A 191 -3.28 -4.30 -11.68
CA LEU A 191 -2.63 -5.61 -11.83
C LEU A 191 -1.36 -5.72 -10.97
N ALA A 192 -0.54 -4.66 -10.94
CA ALA A 192 0.61 -4.60 -10.03
C ALA A 192 0.14 -4.61 -8.56
N GLY A 193 -0.98 -3.93 -8.27
CA GLY A 193 -1.66 -3.98 -6.98
C GLY A 193 -2.08 -5.39 -6.58
N VAL A 194 -2.71 -6.18 -7.47
CA VAL A 194 -3.07 -7.59 -7.19
C VAL A 194 -1.83 -8.41 -6.85
N VAL A 195 -0.75 -8.24 -7.61
CA VAL A 195 0.51 -8.96 -7.39
C VAL A 195 1.16 -8.57 -6.07
N ALA A 196 1.16 -7.29 -5.70
CA ALA A 196 1.61 -6.81 -4.40
C ALA A 196 0.73 -7.36 -3.26
N GLY A 197 -0.59 -7.33 -3.46
CA GLY A 197 -1.60 -7.95 -2.61
C GLY A 197 -1.24 -9.39 -2.23
N ALA A 198 -0.98 -10.18 -3.27
CA ALA A 198 -0.57 -11.58 -3.16
C ALA A 198 0.80 -11.75 -2.51
N ALA A 199 1.80 -10.94 -2.88
CA ALA A 199 3.15 -11.03 -2.36
C ALA A 199 3.22 -10.78 -0.84
N TYR A 200 2.61 -9.69 -0.37
CA TYR A 200 2.59 -9.37 1.06
C TYR A 200 1.66 -10.31 1.84
N GLY A 201 0.53 -10.74 1.24
CA GLY A 201 -0.35 -11.74 1.84
C GLY A 201 0.36 -13.09 2.03
N TRP A 202 1.04 -13.57 1.00
CA TRP A 202 1.87 -14.78 1.06
C TRP A 202 2.96 -14.63 2.12
N LEU A 203 3.65 -13.47 2.16
CA LEU A 203 4.69 -13.20 3.12
C LEU A 203 4.17 -13.33 4.55
N MET A 204 3.08 -12.65 4.90
CA MET A 204 2.44 -12.76 6.22
C MET A 204 2.09 -14.21 6.55
N ILE A 205 1.49 -14.94 5.61
CA ILE A 205 1.04 -16.32 5.86
C ILE A 205 2.22 -17.25 6.10
N LYS A 206 3.29 -17.09 5.30
CA LYS A 206 4.51 -17.88 5.38
C LYS A 206 5.27 -17.63 6.69
N THR A 207 5.39 -16.38 7.09
CA THR A 207 6.18 -15.98 8.28
C THR A 207 5.36 -15.99 9.56
N ARG A 208 4.02 -16.05 9.45
CA ARG A 208 3.07 -15.81 10.55
C ARG A 208 3.33 -14.47 11.25
N ASP A 209 3.71 -13.46 10.47
CA ASP A 209 4.17 -12.17 10.98
C ASP A 209 3.67 -11.04 10.07
N ILE A 210 2.74 -10.23 10.57
CA ILE A 210 2.22 -9.05 9.87
C ILE A 210 3.31 -7.99 9.68
N TRP A 211 4.32 -7.95 10.55
CA TRP A 211 5.40 -6.99 10.43
C TRP A 211 6.29 -7.30 9.24
N ALA A 212 6.47 -8.56 8.87
CA ALA A 212 7.19 -8.93 7.66
C ALA A 212 6.53 -8.32 6.41
N ALA A 213 5.20 -8.40 6.32
CA ALA A 213 4.43 -7.75 5.27
C ALA A 213 4.55 -6.21 5.33
N ALA A 214 4.44 -5.62 6.52
CA ALA A 214 4.58 -4.18 6.71
C ALA A 214 5.96 -3.66 6.31
N PHE A 215 7.03 -4.35 6.69
CA PHE A 215 8.38 -3.97 6.28
C PHE A 215 8.59 -4.07 4.77
N ALA A 216 8.09 -5.14 4.13
CA ALA A 216 8.16 -5.28 2.67
C ALA A 216 7.41 -4.13 1.97
N HIS A 217 6.24 -3.77 2.47
CA HIS A 217 5.44 -2.68 1.92
C HIS A 217 6.07 -1.31 2.14
N VAL A 218 6.55 -1.04 3.36
CA VAL A 218 7.31 0.19 3.70
C VAL A 218 8.51 0.34 2.78
N LEU A 219 9.28 -0.73 2.58
CA LEU A 219 10.44 -0.72 1.70
C LEU A 219 10.05 -0.43 0.25
N THR A 220 8.98 -1.07 -0.24
CA THR A 220 8.47 -0.85 -1.60
C THR A 220 8.15 0.62 -1.83
N ASN A 221 7.37 1.23 -0.92
CA ASN A 221 6.95 2.62 -1.06
C ASN A 221 8.11 3.59 -0.85
N LEU A 222 9.07 3.26 0.02
CA LEU A 222 10.29 4.06 0.21
C LEU A 222 11.14 4.07 -1.06
N LEU A 223 11.39 2.90 -1.66
CA LEU A 223 12.13 2.78 -2.92
C LEU A 223 11.40 3.49 -4.06
N LEU A 224 10.07 3.34 -4.14
CA LEU A 224 9.23 4.03 -5.13
C LEU A 224 9.34 5.55 -4.97
N GLY A 225 9.17 6.08 -3.77
CA GLY A 225 9.25 7.52 -3.55
C GLY A 225 10.67 8.09 -3.75
N ILE A 226 11.72 7.36 -3.40
CA ILE A 226 13.11 7.74 -3.75
C ILE A 226 13.28 7.78 -5.27
N TYR A 227 12.78 6.76 -5.97
CA TYR A 227 12.81 6.72 -7.44
C TYR A 227 12.10 7.93 -8.05
N VAL A 228 10.90 8.28 -7.57
CA VAL A 228 10.14 9.45 -8.04
C VAL A 228 10.92 10.74 -7.86
N LEU A 229 11.49 10.97 -6.68
CA LEU A 229 12.26 12.19 -6.39
C LEU A 229 13.58 12.27 -7.16
N TYR A 230 14.20 11.11 -7.43
CA TYR A 230 15.47 11.06 -8.14
C TYR A 230 15.30 11.25 -9.65
N VAL A 231 14.28 10.62 -10.25
CA VAL A 231 14.04 10.68 -11.70
C VAL A 231 13.25 11.92 -12.10
N GLY A 232 12.28 12.35 -11.29
CA GLY A 232 11.39 13.47 -11.60
C GLY A 232 10.54 13.25 -12.86
N GLY A 233 9.99 14.34 -13.41
CA GLY A 233 9.20 14.30 -14.65
C GLY A 233 8.06 13.28 -14.59
N GLN A 234 7.98 12.38 -15.57
CA GLN A 234 6.92 11.37 -15.62
C GLN A 234 6.94 10.35 -14.48
N ALA A 235 8.04 10.23 -13.74
CA ALA A 235 8.07 9.38 -12.54
C ALA A 235 7.07 9.87 -11.47
N TYR A 236 6.67 11.14 -11.49
CA TYR A 236 5.61 11.63 -10.59
C TYR A 236 4.24 10.99 -10.82
N SER A 237 4.02 10.22 -11.89
CA SER A 237 2.80 9.44 -12.10
C SER A 237 2.64 8.28 -11.09
N PHE A 238 3.68 7.96 -10.33
CA PHE A 238 3.63 7.02 -9.20
C PHE A 238 3.18 7.69 -7.89
N TRP A 239 2.96 9.02 -7.88
CA TRP A 239 2.59 9.84 -6.73
C TRP A 239 1.26 10.58 -6.93
#